data_AF-A0A842RBZ3-F1
#
_entry.id   AF-A0A842RBZ3-F1
#
_cell.length_a   1.000
_cell.length_b   1.000
_cell.length_c   1.000
_cell.angle_alpha   90.00
_cell.angle_beta   90.00
_cell.angle_gamma   90.00
#
_symmetry.space_group_name_H-M   'P 1'
#
loop_
_entity.id
_entity.type
_entity.pdbx_description
1 polymer ?
#
loop_
_entity_poly.entity_id
_entity_poly.type
_entity_poly.pdbx_seq_one_letter_code
_entity_poly.pdbx_strand_id
1 'polypeptide(L)'
;MNTHVDHNTLRPYFNSGYLIVRPERGLFQKWWDYYKKIYCDPDFDEFYEKNDLYRIFIHQAVLSAVVISTLKREELQELSFYHNYPLHLFEESPVEYRYKNSQKLITARYYLNKLSRQGELEKIGIQEPLKNWLKEQLSSEKSQSSSKLSNNLKKVKFGKTPIIYPIPIILAGALVNDKPNFEEIGDVGIMGLNPALVYISSGKNHYTNKGILQHQTFSINIPTTKMLAKTDYCGTVSGEKVDKSELFEIFYGELRNAPMIKECPVNLECEVVKEFSIQHRQVFVGEVIQAYVNEEFVIRENDKLRISDMRKLDPIIYALDNRYYKIGKPIGTGYQESKKFPKKRD
;
A
#
# COMPACT_ATOMS: atom_id res chain seq x y z
N MET A 1 18.36 32.52 16.03
CA MET A 1 18.78 33.33 14.85
C MET A 1 17.60 34.21 14.46
N ASN A 2 17.79 35.41 13.91
CA ASN A 2 16.66 36.24 13.48
C ASN A 2 16.53 36.21 11.95
N THR A 3 15.31 36.24 11.40
CA THR A 3 15.14 36.38 9.94
C THR A 3 15.67 37.74 9.47
N HIS A 4 16.31 37.78 8.31
CA HIS A 4 16.85 39.02 7.77
C HIS A 4 15.77 39.98 7.23
N VAL A 5 14.61 39.45 6.86
CA VAL A 5 13.52 40.23 6.26
C VAL A 5 12.55 40.75 7.32
N ASP A 6 12.23 39.92 8.32
CA ASP A 6 11.14 40.23 9.27
C ASP A 6 11.64 40.31 10.72
N HIS A 7 12.95 40.12 10.96
CA HIS A 7 13.60 40.14 12.27
C HIS A 7 13.03 39.20 13.33
N ASN A 8 12.26 38.19 12.91
CA ASN A 8 11.63 37.23 13.80
C ASN A 8 12.66 36.27 14.39
N THR A 9 12.57 36.00 15.70
CA THR A 9 13.42 35.01 16.37
C THR A 9 13.05 33.61 15.92
N LEU A 10 13.90 33.02 15.07
CA LEU A 10 13.81 31.65 14.63
C LEU A 10 14.34 30.70 15.71
N ARG A 11 13.51 29.70 16.01
CA ARG A 11 13.98 28.44 16.60
C ARG A 11 14.67 27.65 15.49
N PRO A 12 15.84 27.06 15.76
CA PRO A 12 16.53 26.26 14.76
C PRO A 12 15.63 25.11 14.32
N TYR A 13 15.39 25.04 13.02
CA TYR A 13 14.54 24.05 12.38
C TYR A 13 15.34 23.36 11.28
N PHE A 14 15.45 22.05 11.39
CA PHE A 14 16.21 21.24 10.44
C PHE A 14 15.26 20.45 9.56
N ASN A 15 15.13 20.85 8.29
CA ASN A 15 14.36 20.16 7.27
C ASN A 15 15.27 19.77 6.12
N SER A 16 15.52 18.47 5.99
CA SER A 16 16.29 17.91 4.89
C SER A 16 15.59 16.66 4.35
N GLY A 17 15.55 16.54 3.03
CA GLY A 17 15.06 15.33 2.36
C GLY A 17 16.03 14.15 2.47
N TYR A 18 17.33 14.41 2.65
CA TYR A 18 18.36 13.38 2.85
C TYR A 18 19.45 13.85 3.81
N LEU A 19 19.92 12.94 4.65
CA LEU A 19 21.00 13.16 5.59
C LEU A 19 22.10 12.14 5.37
N ILE A 20 23.32 12.63 5.21
CA ILE A 20 24.51 11.80 5.21
C ILE A 20 25.22 12.04 6.54
N VAL A 21 25.39 10.99 7.31
CA VAL A 21 26.07 11.05 8.60
C VAL A 21 27.22 10.07 8.65
N ARG A 22 28.22 10.40 9.47
CA ARG A 22 29.29 9.50 9.88
C ARG A 22 28.83 8.69 11.10
N PRO A 23 28.51 7.38 10.99
CA PRO A 23 27.94 6.62 12.09
C PRO A 23 28.78 6.66 13.37
N GLU A 24 30.10 6.72 13.24
CA GLU A 24 31.07 6.80 14.34
C GLU A 24 30.91 8.07 15.20
N ARG A 25 30.24 9.11 14.70
CA ARG A 25 29.94 10.33 15.47
C ARG A 25 28.76 10.15 16.43
N GLY A 26 28.04 9.03 16.37
CA GLY A 26 26.95 8.68 17.30
C GLY A 26 25.75 9.64 17.28
N LEU A 27 25.65 10.50 16.27
CA LEU A 27 24.65 11.58 16.19
C LEU A 27 23.21 11.03 16.23
N PHE A 28 22.91 10.02 15.40
CA PHE A 28 21.57 9.44 15.37
C PHE A 28 21.25 8.55 16.57
N GLN A 29 22.26 7.95 17.20
CA GLN A 29 22.05 7.21 18.44
C GLN A 29 21.59 8.14 19.56
N LYS A 30 22.29 9.28 19.74
CA LYS A 30 21.88 10.34 20.67
C LYS A 30 20.50 10.88 20.35
N TRP A 31 20.23 11.17 19.07
CA TRP A 31 18.91 11.62 18.63
C TRP A 31 17.80 10.64 19.02
N TRP A 32 17.99 9.36 18.75
CA TRP A 32 17.00 8.33 19.07
C TRP A 32 16.73 8.24 20.58
N ASP A 33 17.78 8.32 21.39
CA ASP A 33 17.66 8.23 22.85
C ASP A 33 16.97 9.46 23.44
N TYR A 34 17.26 10.67 22.96
CA TYR A 34 16.55 11.87 23.39
C TYR A 34 15.12 11.92 22.85
N TYR A 35 14.89 11.44 21.64
CA TYR A 35 13.55 11.42 21.03
C TYR A 35 12.61 10.55 21.84
N LYS A 36 13.00 9.32 22.17
CA LYS A 36 12.19 8.43 23.01
C LYS A 36 11.87 9.04 24.37
N LYS A 37 12.85 9.71 25.00
CA LYS A 37 12.65 10.36 26.30
C LYS A 37 11.62 11.47 26.21
N ILE A 38 11.78 12.39 25.26
CA ILE A 38 10.89 13.55 25.09
C ILE A 38 9.50 13.13 24.61
N TYR A 39 9.43 12.15 23.70
CA TYR A 39 8.15 11.68 23.16
C TYR A 39 7.28 10.97 24.21
N CYS A 40 7.91 10.34 25.21
CA CYS A 40 7.21 9.67 26.30
C CYS A 40 7.13 10.51 27.58
N ASP A 41 7.54 11.77 27.52
CA ASP A 41 7.51 12.67 28.67
C ASP A 41 6.11 13.29 28.81
N PRO A 42 5.39 13.05 29.93
CA PRO A 42 4.03 13.55 30.12
C PRO A 42 3.90 15.08 30.01
N ASP A 43 4.98 15.83 30.25
CA ASP A 43 4.98 17.28 30.10
C ASP A 43 4.75 17.73 28.64
N PHE A 44 4.89 16.82 27.67
CA PHE A 44 4.64 17.08 26.25
C PHE A 44 3.24 16.65 25.77
N ASP A 45 2.45 15.96 26.60
CA ASP A 45 1.13 15.46 26.22
C ASP A 45 0.16 16.58 25.85
N GLU A 46 0.17 17.70 26.60
CA GLU A 46 -0.66 18.88 26.31
C GLU A 46 -0.38 19.45 24.90
N PHE A 47 0.87 19.40 24.45
CA PHE A 47 1.23 19.85 23.10
C PHE A 47 0.72 18.88 22.04
N TYR A 48 0.80 17.58 22.28
CA TYR A 48 0.33 16.56 21.33
C TYR A 48 -1.19 16.60 21.18
N GLU A 49 -1.93 16.83 22.27
CA GLU A 49 -3.38 16.98 22.25
C GLU A 49 -3.83 18.25 21.52
N LYS A 50 -3.04 19.33 21.60
CA LYS A 50 -3.36 20.61 20.95
C LYS A 50 -3.28 20.55 19.44
N ASN A 51 -2.33 19.78 18.88
CA ASN A 51 -2.18 19.62 17.43
C ASN A 51 -1.31 18.39 17.10
N ASP A 52 -1.85 17.48 16.28
CA ASP A 52 -1.14 16.28 15.82
C ASP A 52 0.19 16.56 15.12
N LEU A 53 0.36 17.75 14.53
CA LEU A 53 1.62 18.16 13.92
C LEU A 53 2.77 18.21 14.94
N TYR A 54 2.51 18.49 16.22
CA TYR A 54 3.55 18.42 17.25
C TYR A 54 4.04 16.99 17.44
N ARG A 55 3.13 16.01 17.42
CA ARG A 55 3.47 14.60 17.49
C ARG A 55 4.25 14.15 16.25
N ILE A 56 3.86 14.64 15.08
CA ILE A 56 4.53 14.32 13.81
C ILE A 56 5.92 14.93 13.76
N PHE A 57 6.12 16.18 14.18
CA PHE A 57 7.38 16.91 13.96
C PHE A 57 8.34 16.95 15.16
N ILE A 58 7.98 16.42 16.32
CA ILE A 58 8.86 16.39 17.49
C ILE A 58 10.20 15.70 17.20
N HIS A 59 10.21 14.69 16.32
CA HIS A 59 11.45 14.03 15.88
C HIS A 59 12.44 14.99 15.19
N GLN A 60 11.96 15.98 14.42
CA GLN A 60 12.79 16.99 13.74
C GLN A 60 13.33 18.01 14.74
N ALA A 61 12.51 18.41 15.71
CA ALA A 61 12.92 19.31 16.78
C ALA A 61 14.04 18.69 17.63
N VAL A 62 13.87 17.42 18.01
CA VAL A 62 14.89 16.68 18.77
C VAL A 62 16.17 16.52 17.94
N LEU A 63 16.06 16.22 16.64
CA LEU A 63 17.25 16.12 15.77
C LEU A 63 18.01 17.44 15.70
N SER A 64 17.28 18.55 15.54
CA SER A 64 17.86 19.89 15.50
C SER A 64 18.60 20.21 16.80
N ALA A 65 17.99 19.90 17.95
CA ALA A 65 18.58 20.08 19.26
C ALA A 65 19.86 19.24 19.42
N VAL A 66 19.83 17.96 19.02
CA VAL A 66 20.98 17.05 19.10
C VAL A 66 22.14 17.54 18.24
N VAL A 67 21.87 17.99 17.02
CA VAL A 67 22.89 18.54 16.12
C VAL A 67 23.55 19.76 16.75
N ILE A 68 22.75 20.70 17.26
CA ILE A 68 23.26 21.94 17.87
C ILE A 68 23.99 21.69 19.19
N SER A 69 23.52 20.72 19.99
CA SER A 69 24.18 20.38 21.26
C SER A 69 25.48 19.57 21.06
N THR A 70 25.60 18.87 19.93
CA THR A 70 26.73 17.97 19.67
C THR A 70 27.82 18.64 18.86
N LEU A 71 27.48 19.53 17.93
CA LEU A 71 28.43 20.17 17.03
C LEU A 71 28.73 21.58 17.52
N LYS A 72 30.02 21.91 17.62
CA LYS A 72 30.45 23.29 17.83
C LYS A 72 30.20 24.10 16.56
N ARG A 73 29.99 25.41 16.71
CA ARG A 73 29.79 26.30 15.56
C ARG A 73 30.95 26.25 14.56
N GLU A 74 32.18 26.11 15.04
CA GLU A 74 33.39 25.95 14.22
C GLU A 74 33.44 24.62 13.43
N GLU A 75 32.66 23.61 13.84
CA GLU A 75 32.48 22.35 13.10
C GLU A 75 31.35 22.43 12.06
N LEU A 76 30.55 23.49 12.09
CA LEU A 76 29.46 23.74 11.15
C LEU A 76 29.98 24.58 9.99
N GLN A 77 30.21 23.94 8.86
CA GLN A 77 30.54 24.63 7.62
C GLN A 77 29.26 25.03 6.89
N GLU A 78 29.02 26.33 6.75
CA GLU A 78 28.03 26.84 5.82
C GLU A 78 28.53 26.59 4.40
N LEU A 79 27.74 25.85 3.63
CA LEU A 79 28.05 25.52 2.25
C LEU A 79 27.52 26.63 1.35
N SER A 80 28.24 26.97 0.28
CA SER A 80 27.75 28.00 -0.65
C SER A 80 26.41 27.58 -1.26
N PHE A 81 25.58 28.53 -1.68
CA PHE A 81 24.30 28.22 -2.32
C PHE A 81 24.42 27.36 -3.60
N TYR A 82 25.62 27.27 -4.19
CA TYR A 82 25.95 26.37 -5.30
C TYR A 82 26.31 24.94 -4.89
N HIS A 83 26.53 24.66 -3.60
CA HIS A 83 26.83 23.32 -3.10
C HIS A 83 25.66 22.34 -3.23
N ASN A 84 24.45 22.85 -3.46
CA ASN A 84 23.30 22.05 -3.86
C ASN A 84 23.28 21.79 -5.36
N TYR A 85 24.44 21.38 -5.91
CA TYR A 85 24.64 21.17 -7.34
C TYR A 85 23.74 20.03 -7.83
N PRO A 86 22.66 20.31 -8.57
CA PRO A 86 21.86 19.23 -9.06
C PRO A 86 22.54 18.66 -10.31
N LEU A 87 22.59 17.33 -10.41
CA LEU A 87 23.29 16.60 -11.48
C LEU A 87 23.00 17.14 -12.90
N HIS A 88 21.79 17.70 -13.11
CA HIS A 88 21.33 18.21 -14.40
C HIS A 88 21.99 19.53 -14.87
N LEU A 89 22.83 20.19 -14.07
CA LEU A 89 23.52 21.42 -14.48
C LEU A 89 25.02 21.19 -14.80
N PHE A 90 25.49 19.94 -14.85
CA PHE A 90 26.91 19.61 -15.01
C PHE A 90 27.55 20.24 -16.26
N GLU A 91 26.84 20.25 -17.39
CA GLU A 91 27.37 20.75 -18.67
C GLU A 91 27.42 22.28 -18.75
N GLU A 92 26.68 22.99 -17.90
CA GLU A 92 26.59 24.45 -17.88
C GLU A 92 27.66 25.12 -17.00
N SER A 93 28.40 24.35 -16.18
CA SER A 93 29.49 24.91 -15.35
C SER A 93 30.82 25.06 -16.10
N PRO A 94 31.64 26.08 -15.75
CA PRO A 94 33.03 26.17 -16.21
C PRO A 94 33.83 24.92 -15.82
N VAL A 95 34.71 24.46 -16.71
CA VAL A 95 35.36 23.14 -16.64
C VAL A 95 36.22 22.99 -15.38
N GLU A 96 36.86 24.06 -14.94
CA GLU A 96 37.70 24.14 -13.76
C GLU A 96 36.94 23.92 -12.44
N TYR A 97 35.62 24.15 -12.43
CA TYR A 97 34.76 23.97 -11.27
C TYR A 97 33.92 22.69 -11.32
N ARG A 98 34.01 21.89 -12.39
CA ARG A 98 33.29 20.61 -12.49
C ARG A 98 33.91 19.57 -11.56
N TYR A 99 33.06 18.95 -10.74
CA TYR A 99 33.50 17.86 -9.87
C TYR A 99 33.71 16.57 -10.66
N LYS A 100 34.91 15.98 -10.51
CA LYS A 100 35.25 14.71 -11.18
C LYS A 100 34.58 13.50 -10.53
N ASN A 101 34.29 13.55 -9.22
CA ASN A 101 33.79 12.42 -8.43
C ASN A 101 32.58 12.77 -7.57
N SER A 102 31.59 11.88 -7.50
CA SER A 102 30.29 12.11 -6.81
C SER A 102 30.36 12.12 -5.29
N GLN A 103 31.45 11.63 -4.70
CA GLN A 103 31.68 11.64 -3.24
C GLN A 103 31.91 13.04 -2.67
N LYS A 104 32.21 14.02 -3.53
CA LYS A 104 32.27 15.44 -3.18
C LYS A 104 30.95 16.16 -3.45
N LEU A 105 29.93 15.47 -3.96
CA LEU A 105 28.60 16.03 -4.14
C LEU A 105 27.91 16.08 -2.78
N ILE A 106 27.69 17.29 -2.26
CA ILE A 106 27.24 17.44 -0.87
C ILE A 106 25.71 17.30 -0.74
N THR A 107 24.96 17.34 -1.84
CA THR A 107 23.53 16.95 -1.85
C THR A 107 23.09 16.34 -3.18
N ALA A 108 22.09 15.45 -3.13
CA ALA A 108 21.27 15.07 -4.27
C ALA A 108 19.82 15.45 -3.95
N ARG A 109 19.22 16.36 -4.74
CA ARG A 109 17.82 16.77 -4.57
C ARG A 109 16.94 15.94 -5.50
N TYR A 110 15.98 15.20 -4.93
CA TYR A 110 14.99 14.43 -5.67
C TYR A 110 13.75 15.31 -5.91
N TYR A 111 13.51 15.68 -7.17
CA TYR A 111 12.17 16.00 -7.65
C TYR A 111 11.77 14.87 -8.60
N LEU A 112 10.69 14.16 -8.23
CA LEU A 112 10.03 13.18 -9.09
C LEU A 112 9.84 13.81 -10.49
N ASN A 113 10.56 13.27 -11.48
CA ASN A 113 10.35 13.37 -12.95
C ASN A 113 11.55 13.73 -13.85
N LYS A 114 12.80 13.85 -13.37
CA LYS A 114 13.94 14.22 -14.27
C LYS A 114 15.24 13.43 -14.16
N LEU A 115 15.22 12.19 -13.67
CA LEU A 115 16.37 11.26 -13.75
C LEU A 115 16.30 10.34 -14.98
N SER A 116 15.71 10.80 -16.09
CA SER A 116 15.40 9.98 -17.26
C SER A 116 16.43 10.06 -18.41
N ARG A 117 17.56 10.75 -18.25
CA ARG A 117 18.65 10.67 -19.25
C ARG A 117 19.66 9.60 -18.84
N GLN A 118 19.55 8.42 -19.45
CA GLN A 118 20.55 7.36 -19.36
C GLN A 118 21.96 7.92 -19.66
N GLY A 119 22.92 7.69 -18.77
CA GLY A 119 24.35 7.99 -19.00
C GLY A 119 24.95 9.18 -18.24
N GLU A 120 24.17 10.07 -17.59
CA GLU A 120 24.76 11.24 -16.92
C GLU A 120 25.58 10.89 -15.66
N LEU A 121 25.23 9.81 -14.97
CA LEU A 121 26.00 9.29 -13.84
C LEU A 121 27.33 8.65 -14.26
N GLU A 122 27.49 8.25 -15.52
CA GLU A 122 28.73 7.64 -16.04
C GLU A 122 29.84 8.68 -16.26
N LYS A 123 29.46 9.96 -16.44
CA LYS A 123 30.38 11.10 -16.62
C LYS A 123 31.05 11.53 -15.30
N ILE A 124 30.51 11.13 -14.14
CA ILE A 124 31.01 11.49 -12.80
C ILE A 124 31.45 10.20 -12.09
N GLY A 125 32.75 10.07 -11.83
CA GLY A 125 33.30 8.85 -11.23
C GLY A 125 32.80 8.60 -9.80
N ILE A 126 32.36 7.38 -9.50
CA ILE A 126 32.13 6.93 -8.12
C ILE A 126 33.34 6.11 -7.70
N GLN A 127 34.10 6.54 -6.68
CA GLN A 127 35.25 5.76 -6.22
C GLN A 127 34.80 4.51 -5.45
N GLU A 128 35.68 3.49 -5.45
CA GLU A 128 35.34 2.15 -4.97
C GLU A 128 34.79 2.06 -3.53
N PRO A 129 35.20 2.88 -2.54
CA PRO A 129 34.60 2.81 -1.21
C PRO A 129 33.10 3.10 -1.19
N LEU A 130 32.65 4.19 -1.83
CA LEU A 130 31.22 4.51 -1.92
C LEU A 130 30.50 3.57 -2.89
N LYS A 131 31.16 3.14 -3.97
CA LYS A 131 30.60 2.19 -4.93
C LYS A 131 30.38 0.81 -4.31
N ASN A 132 31.29 0.35 -3.46
CA ASN A 132 31.15 -0.90 -2.70
C ASN A 132 30.14 -0.76 -1.58
N TRP A 133 30.12 0.36 -0.85
CA TRP A 133 29.08 0.63 0.14
C TRP A 133 27.69 0.69 -0.50
N LEU A 134 27.52 1.44 -1.61
CA LEU A 134 26.26 1.47 -2.37
C LEU A 134 25.91 0.09 -2.93
N LYS A 135 26.88 -0.68 -3.43
CA LYS A 135 26.66 -2.08 -3.81
C LYS A 135 26.18 -2.89 -2.63
N GLU A 136 26.79 -2.81 -1.46
CA GLU A 136 26.36 -3.54 -0.25
C GLU A 136 24.96 -3.12 0.19
N GLN A 137 24.65 -1.82 0.21
CA GLN A 137 23.33 -1.30 0.61
C GLN A 137 22.24 -1.60 -0.42
N LEU A 138 22.50 -1.45 -1.73
CA LEU A 138 21.55 -1.79 -2.78
C LEU A 138 21.44 -3.32 -3.00
N SER A 139 22.47 -4.08 -2.64
CA SER A 139 22.39 -5.55 -2.50
C SER A 139 21.60 -5.94 -1.25
N SER A 140 21.62 -5.12 -0.20
CA SER A 140 20.79 -5.30 0.99
C SER A 140 19.30 -5.03 0.69
N GLU A 141 18.99 -4.10 -0.23
CA GLU A 141 17.63 -3.93 -0.77
C GLU A 141 17.22 -5.10 -1.68
N LYS A 142 18.14 -5.68 -2.46
CA LYS A 142 17.88 -6.95 -3.18
C LYS A 142 17.73 -8.17 -2.24
N SER A 143 18.11 -8.05 -0.98
CA SER A 143 17.98 -9.11 0.03
C SER A 143 16.90 -8.88 1.09
N GLN A 144 16.05 -7.86 0.91
CA GLN A 144 14.69 -7.90 1.48
C GLN A 144 13.64 -8.50 0.52
N SER A 145 14.00 -8.81 -0.74
CA SER A 145 13.14 -9.61 -1.63
C SER A 145 13.72 -10.98 -2.03
N SER A 146 14.85 -11.37 -1.44
CA SER A 146 15.30 -12.75 -1.48
C SER A 146 16.01 -13.06 -0.17
N SER A 147 15.23 -13.52 0.82
CA SER A 147 15.81 -14.45 1.78
C SER A 147 16.57 -15.48 0.93
N LYS A 148 17.88 -15.63 1.13
CA LYS A 148 18.56 -16.87 0.78
C LYS A 148 17.80 -17.95 1.55
N LEU A 149 16.74 -18.49 0.95
CA LEU A 149 16.15 -19.74 1.38
C LEU A 149 17.35 -20.67 1.42
N SER A 150 17.67 -21.15 2.60
CA SER A 150 18.70 -22.15 2.74
C SER A 150 18.37 -23.24 1.72
N ASN A 151 19.36 -23.66 0.93
CA ASN A 151 19.17 -24.76 -0.03
C ASN A 151 18.77 -26.08 0.67
N ASN A 152 18.70 -26.08 2.00
CA ASN A 152 18.10 -27.11 2.82
C ASN A 152 16.63 -26.78 3.12
N LEU A 153 15.77 -26.92 2.12
CA LEU A 153 14.33 -26.74 2.25
C LEU A 153 13.72 -27.89 3.07
N LYS A 154 13.64 -27.71 4.40
CA LYS A 154 12.93 -28.65 5.28
C LYS A 154 11.46 -28.25 5.40
N LYS A 155 10.56 -29.19 5.11
CA LYS A 155 9.12 -29.03 5.36
C LYS A 155 8.77 -29.49 6.77
N VAL A 156 7.84 -28.79 7.42
CA VAL A 156 7.30 -29.15 8.73
C VAL A 156 5.82 -29.47 8.56
N LYS A 157 5.31 -30.46 9.30
CA LYS A 157 3.87 -30.75 9.36
C LYS A 157 3.15 -29.59 10.06
N PHE A 158 2.25 -28.91 9.35
CA PHE A 158 1.55 -27.71 9.85
C PHE A 158 0.11 -27.98 10.33
N GLY A 159 -0.39 -29.22 10.21
CA GLY A 159 -1.75 -29.58 10.59
C GLY A 159 -2.76 -29.46 9.44
N LYS A 160 -4.06 -29.62 9.76
CA LYS A 160 -5.18 -29.62 8.80
C LYS A 160 -5.71 -28.19 8.60
N THR A 161 -4.89 -27.32 8.02
CA THR A 161 -5.22 -25.90 7.80
C THR A 161 -5.23 -25.58 6.31
N PRO A 162 -6.30 -25.00 5.75
CA PRO A 162 -6.37 -24.61 4.35
C PRO A 162 -5.60 -23.31 4.11
N ILE A 163 -4.26 -23.38 4.11
CA ILE A 163 -3.38 -22.22 3.87
C ILE A 163 -3.42 -21.85 2.38
N ILE A 164 -4.41 -21.05 1.99
CA ILE A 164 -4.59 -20.53 0.64
C ILE A 164 -4.54 -19.00 0.73
N TYR A 165 -3.67 -18.39 -0.09
CA TYR A 165 -3.53 -16.94 -0.19
C TYR A 165 -3.48 -16.51 -1.66
N PRO A 166 -3.95 -15.29 -1.99
CA PRO A 166 -4.61 -14.33 -1.09
C PRO A 166 -6.06 -14.75 -0.75
N ILE A 167 -6.59 -14.29 0.39
CA ILE A 167 -8.02 -14.36 0.70
C ILE A 167 -8.61 -12.97 0.37
N PRO A 168 -9.31 -12.80 -0.76
CA PRO A 168 -9.95 -11.53 -1.08
C PRO A 168 -11.12 -11.28 -0.12
N ILE A 169 -11.34 -10.02 0.27
CA ILE A 169 -12.50 -9.63 1.06
C ILE A 169 -13.51 -8.92 0.17
N ILE A 170 -14.76 -9.36 0.24
CA ILE A 170 -15.89 -8.76 -0.46
C ILE A 170 -17.03 -8.48 0.50
N LEU A 171 -17.95 -7.60 0.09
CA LEU A 171 -19.25 -7.41 0.73
C LEU A 171 -20.33 -8.03 -0.16
N ALA A 172 -20.92 -9.13 0.30
CA ALA A 172 -22.04 -9.78 -0.36
C ALA A 172 -23.34 -9.04 -0.04
N GLY A 173 -24.02 -8.49 -1.05
CA GLY A 173 -25.27 -7.77 -0.88
C GLY A 173 -26.49 -8.62 -1.26
N ALA A 174 -27.53 -8.58 -0.43
CA ALA A 174 -28.81 -9.23 -0.71
C ALA A 174 -29.98 -8.43 -0.10
N LEU A 175 -31.16 -8.49 -0.71
CA LEU A 175 -32.39 -8.03 -0.07
C LEU A 175 -32.91 -9.08 0.89
N VAL A 176 -33.12 -8.73 2.16
CA VAL A 176 -33.74 -9.59 3.16
C VAL A 176 -34.94 -8.85 3.74
N ASN A 177 -36.16 -9.37 3.55
CA ASN A 177 -37.40 -8.68 3.92
C ASN A 177 -37.50 -7.27 3.31
N ASP A 178 -37.27 -7.17 1.99
CA ASP A 178 -37.27 -5.92 1.21
C ASP A 178 -36.25 -4.87 1.67
N LYS A 179 -35.28 -5.28 2.50
CA LYS A 179 -34.26 -4.40 3.05
C LYS A 179 -32.85 -4.83 2.64
N PRO A 180 -32.01 -3.92 2.14
CA PRO A 180 -30.62 -4.24 1.84
C PRO A 180 -29.84 -4.72 3.05
N ASN A 181 -29.04 -5.76 2.86
CA ASN A 181 -28.13 -6.29 3.86
C ASN A 181 -26.80 -6.69 3.21
N PHE A 182 -25.71 -6.47 3.94
CA PHE A 182 -24.36 -6.74 3.47
C PHE A 182 -23.56 -7.58 4.46
N GLU A 183 -22.84 -8.58 3.95
CA GLU A 183 -21.99 -9.48 4.74
C GLU A 183 -20.56 -9.49 4.19
N GLU A 184 -19.58 -9.41 5.08
CA GLU A 184 -18.18 -9.65 4.71
C GLU A 184 -17.96 -11.14 4.43
N ILE A 185 -17.39 -11.47 3.27
CA ILE A 185 -17.02 -12.84 2.90
C ILE A 185 -15.58 -12.88 2.39
N GLY A 186 -14.79 -13.80 2.96
CA GLY A 186 -13.47 -14.17 2.45
C GLY A 186 -13.46 -15.39 1.52
N ASP A 187 -14.44 -16.29 1.69
CA ASP A 187 -14.57 -17.51 0.88
C ASP A 187 -15.32 -17.20 -0.43
N VAL A 188 -14.60 -16.61 -1.38
CA VAL A 188 -15.10 -16.21 -2.70
C VAL A 188 -14.09 -16.58 -3.78
N GLY A 189 -14.55 -16.83 -5.01
CA GLY A 189 -13.65 -17.04 -6.14
C GLY A 189 -14.34 -17.14 -7.49
N ILE A 190 -13.53 -17.13 -8.54
CA ILE A 190 -13.95 -17.33 -9.93
C ILE A 190 -14.03 -18.83 -10.20
N MET A 191 -15.17 -19.30 -10.74
CA MET A 191 -15.37 -20.68 -11.20
C MET A 191 -15.23 -20.83 -12.71
N GLY A 192 -15.55 -19.80 -13.49
CA GLY A 192 -15.50 -19.83 -14.94
C GLY A 192 -15.47 -18.44 -15.55
N LEU A 193 -14.86 -18.30 -16.74
CA LEU A 193 -14.82 -17.03 -17.48
C LEU A 193 -15.82 -17.00 -18.64
N ASN A 194 -16.29 -18.15 -19.12
CA ASN A 194 -17.32 -18.26 -20.15
C ASN A 194 -18.12 -19.56 -19.95
N PRO A 195 -19.31 -19.52 -19.31
CA PRO A 195 -19.96 -18.35 -18.73
C PRO A 195 -19.18 -17.74 -17.54
N ALA A 196 -19.46 -16.49 -17.20
CA ALA A 196 -18.82 -15.76 -16.10
C ALA A 196 -19.39 -16.22 -14.75
N LEU A 197 -18.76 -17.22 -14.14
CA LEU A 197 -19.24 -17.85 -12.92
C LEU A 197 -18.34 -17.51 -11.74
N VAL A 198 -18.97 -17.18 -10.61
CA VAL A 198 -18.34 -16.94 -9.31
C VAL A 198 -19.01 -17.79 -8.24
N TYR A 199 -18.35 -17.97 -7.10
CA TYR A 199 -18.99 -18.52 -5.91
C TYR A 199 -18.74 -17.66 -4.68
N ILE A 200 -19.68 -17.69 -3.76
CA ILE A 200 -19.51 -17.26 -2.37
C ILE A 200 -19.87 -18.41 -1.44
N SER A 201 -19.13 -18.55 -0.34
CA SER A 201 -19.48 -19.44 0.76
C SER A 201 -19.79 -18.61 2.00
N SER A 202 -20.94 -18.84 2.61
CA SER A 202 -21.38 -18.17 3.84
C SER A 202 -21.70 -19.21 4.92
N GLY A 203 -21.70 -18.79 6.19
CA GLY A 203 -22.16 -19.63 7.29
C GLY A 203 -23.65 -19.90 7.11
N LYS A 204 -24.10 -21.15 7.24
CA LYS A 204 -25.50 -21.52 6.94
C LYS A 204 -26.55 -20.62 7.61
N ASN A 205 -26.28 -20.18 8.82
CA ASN A 205 -27.20 -19.40 9.64
C ASN A 205 -27.07 -17.88 9.43
N HIS A 206 -26.24 -17.41 8.50
CA HIS A 206 -26.07 -15.98 8.26
C HIS A 206 -27.33 -15.38 7.63
N TYR A 207 -27.69 -14.18 8.11
CA TYR A 207 -28.94 -13.51 7.75
C TYR A 207 -29.07 -13.24 6.25
N THR A 208 -27.96 -12.91 5.58
CA THR A 208 -27.87 -12.65 4.14
C THR A 208 -28.41 -13.81 3.30
N ASN A 209 -28.14 -15.05 3.72
CA ASN A 209 -28.56 -16.25 2.99
C ASN A 209 -30.08 -16.31 2.80
N LYS A 210 -30.87 -15.79 3.75
CA LYS A 210 -32.33 -15.74 3.63
C LYS A 210 -32.74 -14.98 2.37
N GLY A 211 -32.10 -13.83 2.13
CA GLY A 211 -32.34 -13.00 0.96
C GLY A 211 -31.88 -13.64 -0.35
N ILE A 212 -30.68 -14.20 -0.35
CA ILE A 212 -30.13 -14.88 -1.53
C ILE A 212 -31.01 -16.07 -1.93
N LEU A 213 -31.45 -16.88 -0.96
CA LEU A 213 -32.34 -18.01 -1.21
C LEU A 213 -33.73 -17.56 -1.68
N GLN A 214 -34.27 -16.46 -1.14
CA GLN A 214 -35.57 -15.93 -1.52
C GLN A 214 -35.58 -15.35 -2.94
N HIS A 215 -34.56 -14.55 -3.28
CA HIS A 215 -34.53 -13.80 -4.53
C HIS A 215 -33.74 -14.48 -5.63
N GLN A 216 -32.94 -15.50 -5.31
CA GLN A 216 -32.00 -16.16 -6.22
C GLN A 216 -31.00 -15.17 -6.86
N THR A 217 -30.70 -14.08 -6.17
CA THR A 217 -29.76 -13.06 -6.61
C THR A 217 -28.90 -12.59 -5.44
N PHE A 218 -27.71 -12.10 -5.77
CA PHE A 218 -26.83 -11.43 -4.83
C PHE A 218 -25.89 -10.49 -5.58
N SER A 219 -25.20 -9.63 -4.85
CA SER A 219 -24.09 -8.84 -5.39
C SER A 219 -22.77 -9.18 -4.72
N ILE A 220 -21.68 -9.00 -5.44
CA ILE A 220 -20.32 -8.99 -4.88
C ILE A 220 -19.77 -7.57 -5.02
N ASN A 221 -19.50 -6.91 -3.90
CA ASN A 221 -18.96 -5.56 -3.88
C ASN A 221 -17.52 -5.62 -3.38
N ILE A 222 -16.57 -5.02 -4.10
CA ILE A 222 -15.15 -5.03 -3.75
C ILE A 222 -14.82 -3.76 -2.94
N PRO A 223 -14.67 -3.83 -1.60
CA PRO A 223 -14.38 -2.66 -0.78
C PRO A 223 -12.94 -2.18 -0.94
N THR A 224 -12.74 -0.87 -0.81
CA THR A 224 -11.41 -0.27 -0.69
C THR A 224 -10.91 -0.31 0.75
N THR A 225 -9.60 -0.18 0.97
CA THR A 225 -9.07 -0.15 2.35
C THR A 225 -9.53 1.06 3.17
N LYS A 226 -10.01 2.13 2.53
CA LYS A 226 -10.66 3.26 3.24
C LYS A 226 -11.98 2.86 3.91
N MET A 227 -12.60 1.79 3.42
CA MET A 227 -13.86 1.25 3.95
C MET A 227 -13.65 0.18 5.01
N LEU A 228 -12.40 -0.13 5.39
CA LEU A 228 -12.05 -1.29 6.22
C LEU A 228 -12.90 -1.42 7.48
N ALA A 229 -13.12 -0.34 8.22
CA ALA A 229 -13.95 -0.37 9.43
C ALA A 229 -15.41 -0.74 9.15
N LYS A 230 -16.02 -0.19 8.09
CA LYS A 230 -17.39 -0.55 7.68
C LYS A 230 -17.45 -2.00 7.17
N THR A 231 -16.43 -2.43 6.43
CA THR A 231 -16.31 -3.78 5.91
C THR A 231 -16.22 -4.82 7.04
N ASP A 232 -15.33 -4.60 8.01
CA ASP A 232 -15.18 -5.45 9.20
C ASP A 232 -16.45 -5.46 10.06
N TYR A 233 -17.13 -4.31 10.18
CA TYR A 233 -18.43 -4.23 10.85
C TYR A 233 -19.48 -5.15 10.19
N CYS A 234 -19.54 -5.21 8.86
CA CYS A 234 -20.43 -6.12 8.15
C CYS A 234 -20.15 -7.61 8.40
N GLY A 235 -18.92 -7.97 8.80
CA GLY A 235 -18.52 -9.33 9.19
C GLY A 235 -18.77 -9.66 10.67
N THR A 236 -18.85 -8.65 11.54
CA THR A 236 -18.97 -8.83 13.00
C THR A 236 -20.39 -8.76 13.53
N VAL A 237 -21.33 -8.09 12.84
CA VAL A 237 -22.73 -7.99 13.25
C VAL A 237 -23.72 -8.57 12.25
N SER A 238 -24.73 -9.27 12.77
CA SER A 238 -25.82 -9.86 11.97
C SER A 238 -26.85 -8.81 11.58
N GLY A 239 -27.27 -8.84 10.31
CA GLY A 239 -28.37 -8.01 9.78
C GLY A 239 -29.74 -8.30 10.40
N GLU A 240 -29.87 -9.41 11.12
CA GLU A 240 -31.08 -9.75 11.88
C GLU A 240 -31.26 -8.83 13.11
N LYS A 241 -30.16 -8.33 13.67
CA LYS A 241 -30.14 -7.51 14.89
C LYS A 241 -29.92 -6.04 14.60
N VAL A 242 -29.18 -5.74 13.54
CA VAL A 242 -28.79 -4.38 13.18
C VAL A 242 -29.14 -4.14 11.73
N ASP A 243 -29.76 -3.00 11.47
CA ASP A 243 -29.94 -2.52 10.12
C ASP A 243 -28.61 -2.07 9.50
N LYS A 244 -28.17 -2.77 8.45
CA LYS A 244 -26.96 -2.43 7.68
C LYS A 244 -27.23 -1.65 6.40
N SER A 245 -28.50 -1.36 6.09
CA SER A 245 -28.89 -0.69 4.84
C SER A 245 -28.47 0.78 4.78
N GLU A 246 -28.27 1.43 5.93
CA GLU A 246 -27.86 2.84 6.01
C GLU A 246 -26.33 3.03 6.06
N LEU A 247 -25.54 1.94 6.08
CA LEU A 247 -24.08 2.01 6.17
C LEU A 247 -23.44 2.55 4.89
N PHE A 248 -24.12 2.43 3.75
CA PHE A 248 -23.59 2.70 2.42
C PHE A 248 -24.61 3.42 1.55
N GLU A 249 -24.14 4.08 0.51
CA GLU A 249 -25.02 4.54 -0.55
C GLU A 249 -25.32 3.38 -1.52
N ILE A 250 -26.60 3.06 -1.69
CA ILE A 250 -27.02 1.85 -2.40
C ILE A 250 -27.49 2.19 -3.82
N PHE A 251 -27.18 1.31 -4.77
CA PHE A 251 -27.76 1.31 -6.11
C PHE A 251 -28.15 -0.10 -6.55
N TYR A 252 -28.92 -0.19 -7.64
CA TYR A 252 -29.39 -1.44 -8.24
C TYR A 252 -29.16 -1.44 -9.74
N GLY A 253 -28.85 -2.61 -10.28
CA GLY A 253 -28.62 -2.82 -11.70
C GLY A 253 -29.86 -3.36 -12.41
N GLU A 254 -29.64 -4.37 -13.24
CA GLU A 254 -30.65 -4.99 -14.10
C GLU A 254 -31.60 -5.90 -13.32
N LEU A 255 -31.13 -6.62 -12.29
CA LEU A 255 -31.93 -7.56 -11.51
C LEU A 255 -32.88 -6.88 -10.52
N ARG A 256 -32.61 -5.62 -10.16
CA ARG A 256 -33.41 -4.77 -9.24
C ARG A 256 -33.53 -5.27 -7.79
N ASN A 257 -33.06 -6.47 -7.48
CA ASN A 257 -33.15 -7.10 -6.16
C ASN A 257 -31.79 -7.50 -5.56
N ALA A 258 -30.69 -7.18 -6.25
CA ALA A 258 -29.31 -7.33 -5.77
C ALA A 258 -28.74 -5.94 -5.40
N PRO A 259 -28.79 -5.54 -4.11
CA PRO A 259 -28.32 -4.22 -3.70
C PRO A 259 -26.80 -4.13 -3.83
N MET A 260 -26.29 -3.06 -4.42
CA MET A 260 -24.86 -2.80 -4.61
C MET A 260 -24.42 -1.51 -3.91
N ILE A 261 -23.14 -1.44 -3.56
CA ILE A 261 -22.53 -0.33 -2.79
C ILE A 261 -21.84 0.65 -3.74
N LYS A 262 -22.26 1.92 -3.79
CA LYS A 262 -21.67 2.92 -4.70
C LYS A 262 -20.22 3.27 -4.37
N GLU A 263 -19.84 3.20 -3.10
CA GLU A 263 -18.48 3.49 -2.66
C GLU A 263 -17.47 2.40 -3.04
N CYS A 264 -17.94 1.20 -3.41
CA CYS A 264 -17.08 0.12 -3.89
C CYS A 264 -16.74 0.34 -5.37
N PRO A 265 -15.46 0.35 -5.77
CA PRO A 265 -15.05 0.62 -7.16
C PRO A 265 -15.40 -0.49 -8.15
N VAL A 266 -15.80 -1.67 -7.66
CA VAL A 266 -16.24 -2.80 -8.47
C VAL A 266 -17.44 -3.47 -7.79
N ASN A 267 -18.50 -3.70 -8.57
CA ASN A 267 -19.68 -4.43 -8.14
C ASN A 267 -20.05 -5.47 -9.21
N LEU A 268 -20.33 -6.70 -8.79
CA LEU A 268 -20.86 -7.74 -9.65
C LEU A 268 -22.31 -7.98 -9.26
N GLU A 269 -23.21 -7.94 -10.23
CA GLU A 269 -24.60 -8.33 -10.08
C GLU A 269 -24.74 -9.79 -10.52
N CYS A 270 -25.27 -10.64 -9.64
CA CYS A 270 -25.23 -12.10 -9.83
C CYS A 270 -26.61 -12.75 -9.69
N GLU A 271 -26.91 -13.67 -10.60
CA GLU A 271 -28.04 -14.60 -10.49
C GLU A 271 -27.53 -15.97 -10.03
N VAL A 272 -28.21 -16.59 -9.08
CA VAL A 272 -27.82 -17.90 -8.53
C VAL A 272 -28.14 -18.97 -9.58
N VAL A 273 -27.11 -19.67 -10.04
CA VAL A 273 -27.25 -20.81 -10.96
C VAL A 273 -27.19 -22.15 -10.24
N LYS A 274 -26.60 -22.17 -9.04
CA LYS A 274 -26.55 -23.36 -8.18
C LYS A 274 -26.34 -22.96 -6.73
N GLU A 275 -27.08 -23.61 -5.84
CA GLU A 275 -26.80 -23.57 -4.41
C GLU A 275 -26.55 -24.98 -3.89
N PHE A 276 -25.73 -25.10 -2.85
CA PHE A 276 -25.65 -26.33 -2.06
C PHE A 276 -25.07 -26.07 -0.69
N SER A 277 -25.37 -26.99 0.22
CA SER A 277 -24.89 -27.00 1.60
C SER A 277 -23.71 -27.98 1.75
N ILE A 278 -22.61 -27.54 2.39
CA ILE A 278 -21.52 -28.43 2.81
C ILE A 278 -21.16 -28.18 4.28
N GLN A 279 -21.37 -29.20 5.12
CA GLN A 279 -21.21 -29.10 6.58
C GLN A 279 -21.94 -27.88 7.18
N HIS A 280 -21.21 -26.87 7.66
CA HIS A 280 -21.73 -25.64 8.28
C HIS A 280 -21.79 -24.44 7.30
N ARG A 281 -21.49 -24.68 6.03
CA ARG A 281 -21.44 -23.66 4.97
C ARG A 281 -22.61 -23.81 4.00
N GLN A 282 -23.12 -22.68 3.53
CA GLN A 282 -24.02 -22.55 2.38
C GLN A 282 -23.21 -21.93 1.24
N VAL A 283 -23.20 -22.59 0.09
CA VAL A 283 -22.45 -22.15 -1.09
C VAL A 283 -23.44 -21.73 -2.16
N PHE A 284 -23.20 -20.56 -2.74
CA PHE A 284 -23.93 -20.04 -3.88
C PHE A 284 -22.97 -19.87 -5.05
N VAL A 285 -23.29 -20.50 -6.17
CA VAL A 285 -22.65 -20.27 -7.47
C VAL A 285 -23.53 -19.28 -8.21
N GLY A 286 -22.96 -18.14 -8.58
CA GLY A 286 -23.63 -17.09 -9.32
C GLY A 286 -23.07 -16.92 -10.72
N GLU A 287 -23.94 -16.69 -11.69
CA GLU A 287 -23.57 -16.11 -12.98
C GLU A 287 -23.55 -14.59 -12.85
N VAL A 288 -22.44 -13.98 -13.26
CA VAL A 288 -22.30 -12.51 -13.29
C VAL A 288 -23.03 -12.00 -14.52
N ILE A 289 -24.21 -11.42 -14.31
CA ILE A 289 -25.02 -10.86 -15.40
C ILE A 289 -24.52 -9.47 -15.79
N GLN A 290 -23.96 -8.71 -14.84
CA GLN A 290 -23.34 -7.41 -15.10
C GLN A 290 -22.22 -7.11 -14.11
N ALA A 291 -21.16 -6.45 -14.59
CA ALA A 291 -20.10 -5.90 -13.77
C ALA A 291 -20.04 -4.38 -13.91
N TYR A 292 -20.09 -3.68 -12.78
CA TYR A 292 -19.97 -2.23 -12.69
C TYR A 292 -18.59 -1.89 -12.14
N VAL A 293 -17.87 -1.00 -12.81
CA VAL A 293 -16.54 -0.54 -12.41
C VAL A 293 -16.50 0.97 -12.58
N ASN A 294 -15.97 1.69 -11.59
CA ASN A 294 -15.85 3.14 -11.73
C ASN A 294 -14.99 3.52 -12.94
N GLU A 295 -15.43 4.54 -13.66
CA GLU A 295 -14.86 4.96 -14.95
C GLU A 295 -13.37 5.29 -14.84
N GLU A 296 -12.92 5.90 -13.73
CA GLU A 296 -11.51 6.27 -13.52
C GLU A 296 -10.53 5.09 -13.48
N PHE A 297 -11.01 3.87 -13.28
CA PHE A 297 -10.19 2.66 -13.26
C PHE A 297 -10.19 1.92 -14.60
N VAL A 298 -11.11 2.26 -15.49
CA VAL A 298 -11.33 1.58 -16.77
C VAL A 298 -10.54 2.29 -17.87
N ILE A 299 -9.84 1.50 -18.68
CA ILE A 299 -9.22 1.93 -19.93
C ILE A 299 -9.76 1.11 -21.07
N ARG A 300 -9.75 1.70 -22.27
CA ARG A 300 -10.08 1.01 -23.52
C ARG A 300 -8.79 0.61 -24.24
N GLU A 301 -8.64 -0.68 -24.50
CA GLU A 301 -7.51 -1.23 -25.25
C GLU A 301 -8.04 -2.27 -26.25
N ASN A 302 -7.79 -2.05 -27.54
CA ASN A 302 -8.28 -2.92 -28.63
C ASN A 302 -9.79 -3.20 -28.56
N ASP A 303 -10.58 -2.13 -28.42
CA ASP A 303 -12.05 -2.14 -28.25
C ASP A 303 -12.59 -2.90 -27.03
N LYS A 304 -11.71 -3.36 -26.14
CA LYS A 304 -12.08 -4.03 -24.89
C LYS A 304 -11.83 -3.12 -23.70
N LEU A 305 -12.75 -3.16 -22.74
CA LEU A 305 -12.57 -2.50 -21.45
C LEU A 305 -11.61 -3.34 -20.59
N ARG A 306 -10.70 -2.66 -19.90
CA ARG A 306 -9.74 -3.28 -18.98
C ARG A 306 -9.54 -2.40 -17.75
N ILE A 307 -9.24 -3.02 -16.62
CA ILE A 307 -8.75 -2.31 -15.45
C ILE A 307 -7.29 -1.91 -15.70
N SER A 308 -6.99 -0.62 -15.60
CA SER A 308 -5.65 -0.08 -15.90
C SER A 308 -4.59 -0.52 -14.91
N ASP A 309 -4.95 -0.54 -13.62
CA ASP A 309 -4.06 -0.93 -12.54
C ASP A 309 -4.89 -1.44 -11.36
N MET A 310 -4.75 -2.73 -11.06
CA MET A 310 -5.43 -3.39 -9.93
C MET A 310 -5.16 -2.69 -8.58
N ARG A 311 -4.00 -2.03 -8.42
CA ARG A 311 -3.67 -1.32 -7.17
C ARG A 311 -4.55 -0.09 -6.95
N LYS A 312 -5.06 0.52 -8.03
CA LYS A 312 -5.94 1.69 -7.94
C LYS A 312 -7.31 1.33 -7.38
N LEU A 313 -7.76 0.09 -7.59
CA LEU A 313 -8.97 -0.44 -6.96
C LEU A 313 -8.82 -0.61 -5.44
N ASP A 314 -7.59 -0.65 -4.92
CA ASP A 314 -7.26 -0.75 -3.49
C ASP A 314 -8.05 -1.83 -2.71
N PRO A 315 -8.21 -3.06 -3.24
CA PRO A 315 -9.04 -4.07 -2.58
C PRO A 315 -8.40 -4.58 -1.27
N ILE A 316 -9.25 -5.00 -0.35
CA ILE A 316 -8.83 -5.58 0.93
C ILE A 316 -8.48 -7.07 0.73
N ILE A 317 -7.31 -7.47 1.23
CA ILE A 317 -6.88 -8.87 1.31
C ILE A 317 -6.81 -9.27 2.78
N TYR A 318 -7.18 -10.49 3.12
CA TYR A 318 -7.08 -11.06 4.45
C TYR A 318 -6.03 -12.19 4.51
N ALA A 319 -5.51 -12.45 5.70
CA ALA A 319 -4.74 -13.66 5.98
C ALA A 319 -5.17 -14.35 7.28
N LEU A 320 -4.84 -15.65 7.41
CA LEU A 320 -5.27 -16.49 8.54
C LEU A 320 -4.60 -16.14 9.87
N ASP A 321 -3.79 -15.08 9.90
CA ASP A 321 -3.26 -14.44 11.11
C ASP A 321 -4.16 -13.29 11.61
N ASN A 322 -5.38 -13.18 11.06
CA ASN A 322 -6.37 -12.17 11.36
C ASN A 322 -5.93 -10.74 11.02
N ARG A 323 -5.16 -10.57 9.93
CA ARG A 323 -4.73 -9.25 9.45
C ARG A 323 -5.23 -8.98 8.04
N TYR A 324 -5.49 -7.70 7.80
CA TYR A 324 -5.83 -7.16 6.49
C TYR A 324 -4.60 -6.54 5.79
N TYR A 325 -4.55 -6.66 4.47
CA TYR A 325 -3.42 -6.30 3.61
C TYR A 325 -3.91 -5.61 2.33
N LYS A 326 -2.98 -4.90 1.68
CA LYS A 326 -3.17 -4.29 0.36
C LYS A 326 -2.48 -5.10 -0.74
N ILE A 327 -2.96 -4.95 -1.98
CA ILE A 327 -2.26 -5.46 -3.16
C ILE A 327 -0.90 -4.75 -3.34
N GLY A 328 0.15 -5.54 -3.59
CA GLY A 328 1.50 -5.07 -3.90
C GLY A 328 1.72 -4.69 -5.37
N LYS A 329 2.98 -4.44 -5.75
CA LYS A 329 3.34 -4.16 -7.15
C LYS A 329 3.20 -5.42 -8.02
N PRO A 330 2.79 -5.29 -9.30
CA PRO A 330 2.87 -6.39 -10.26
C PRO A 330 4.30 -6.93 -10.37
N ILE A 331 4.46 -8.25 -10.51
CA ILE A 331 5.76 -8.93 -10.57
C ILE A 331 6.10 -9.51 -11.95
N GLY A 332 5.16 -9.44 -12.90
CA GLY A 332 5.33 -9.99 -14.24
C GLY A 332 4.02 -10.02 -15.02
N THR A 333 4.08 -10.52 -16.26
CA THR A 333 2.90 -10.60 -17.15
C THR A 333 2.50 -12.05 -17.38
N GLY A 334 1.24 -12.37 -17.07
CA GLY A 334 0.67 -13.71 -17.28
C GLY A 334 0.89 -14.22 -18.72
N TYR A 335 1.20 -15.51 -18.86
CA TYR A 335 1.52 -16.19 -20.13
C TYR A 335 2.77 -15.70 -20.87
N GLN A 336 3.48 -14.68 -20.37
CA GLN A 336 4.72 -14.18 -20.99
C GLN A 336 5.98 -14.61 -20.23
N GLU A 337 5.90 -14.74 -18.90
CA GLU A 337 7.05 -15.14 -18.07
C GLU A 337 7.58 -16.54 -18.41
N SER A 338 6.72 -17.44 -18.90
CA SER A 338 7.10 -18.80 -19.30
C SER A 338 8.07 -18.82 -20.49
N LYS A 339 8.15 -17.74 -21.28
CA LYS A 339 9.10 -17.62 -22.40
C LYS A 339 10.56 -17.68 -21.96
N LYS A 340 10.84 -17.46 -20.67
CA LYS A 340 12.17 -17.59 -20.06
C LYS A 340 12.63 -19.06 -19.94
N PHE A 341 11.72 -20.01 -20.13
CA PHE A 341 12.02 -21.43 -20.11
C PHE A 341 12.04 -21.99 -21.54
N PRO A 342 12.99 -22.87 -21.86
CA PRO A 342 13.02 -23.51 -23.17
C PRO A 342 11.72 -24.27 -23.40
N LYS A 343 11.09 -24.07 -24.57
CA LYS A 343 10.01 -24.94 -25.02
C LYS A 343 10.63 -26.30 -25.36
N LYS A 344 10.48 -27.29 -24.48
CA LYS A 344 10.67 -28.69 -24.91
C LYS A 344 9.62 -28.95 -25.98
N ARG A 345 10.09 -29.20 -27.21
CA ARG A 345 9.27 -29.85 -28.24
C ARG A 345 9.29 -31.32 -27.88
N ASP A 346 8.14 -31.86 -27.50
CA ASP A 346 7.89 -33.30 -27.54
C ASP A 346 7.35 -33.67 -28.93
#